data_AF-A0A7M6DQD6-F1
#
_entry.id   AF-A0A7M6DQD6-F1
#
_cell.length_a   1.000
_cell.length_b   1.000
_cell.length_c   1.000
_cell.angle_alpha   90.00
_cell.angle_beta   90.00
_cell.angle_gamma   90.00
#
_symmetry.space_group_name_H-M   'P 1'
#
loop_
_entity.id
_entity.type
_entity.pdbx_description
1 polymer ?
#
loop_
_entity_poly.entity_id
_entity_poly.type
_entity_poly.pdbx_seq_one_letter_code
_entity_poly.pdbx_strand_id
1 'polypeptide(L)'
;MDVLTTEYDKRKLQLLLKDLLKIGCIKGFRFFSMYLRGREELLLKVQNEQVTSHPITQRFVEDDVSSQHGRENQNEFGKEPNNSHDDKPLPRPYDSMMLSKNTQRNLSGFHFLDIGLPPASPCETDAANAEYSSTLFLIAAYARYKNPYVWVRSNHHRLISFTECHTSQDEVYQIQDSPLKLKSTTNWRHKEIKLWHIIAEVVRINVIPSPRNPFEVDHTYFDELSPEDYILATGAMIFLLQRILLHGDHSYQTKVSQDLNELMLKHMKMVQMLAPEMPRFERFHQQQQTPIHQQNPTQQQTQQQVKLNQQQVQQKRVFVPPLQYSYEAAAQMN
;
A
#
# COMPACT_ATOMS: atom_id res chain seq x y z
N MET A 1 31.88 6.71 -3.31
CA MET A 1 30.73 5.88 -2.87
C MET A 1 29.38 6.42 -3.35
N ASP A 2 29.32 7.63 -3.92
CA ASP A 2 28.05 8.33 -4.17
C ASP A 2 27.23 7.88 -5.38
N VAL A 3 27.85 7.17 -6.34
CA VAL A 3 27.15 6.70 -7.55
C VAL A 3 26.27 5.48 -7.26
N LEU A 4 26.73 4.58 -6.39
CA LEU A 4 25.98 3.36 -6.03
C LEU A 4 24.78 3.67 -5.13
N THR A 5 24.92 4.64 -4.22
CA THR A 5 23.83 5.10 -3.35
C THR A 5 22.75 5.82 -4.16
N THR A 6 23.13 6.60 -5.18
CA THR A 6 22.16 7.27 -6.05
C THR A 6 21.37 6.32 -6.94
N GLU A 7 21.97 5.24 -7.46
CA GLU A 7 21.23 4.23 -8.23
C GLU A 7 20.28 3.39 -7.37
N TYR A 8 20.69 3.05 -6.14
CA TYR A 8 19.82 2.39 -5.18
C TYR A 8 18.59 3.26 -4.83
N ASP A 9 18.81 4.54 -4.50
CA ASP A 9 17.72 5.47 -4.16
C ASP A 9 16.73 5.65 -5.33
N LYS A 10 17.23 5.71 -6.58
CA LYS A 10 16.38 5.74 -7.77
C LYS A 10 15.53 4.48 -7.88
N ARG A 11 16.12 3.29 -7.76
CA ARG A 11 15.38 2.02 -7.85
C ARG A 11 14.33 1.93 -6.75
N LYS A 12 14.68 2.34 -5.53
CA LYS A 12 13.77 2.37 -4.39
C LYS A 12 12.59 3.32 -4.61
N LEU A 13 12.85 4.51 -5.13
CA LEU A 13 11.79 5.46 -5.50
C LEU A 13 10.89 4.89 -6.60
N GLN A 14 11.45 4.24 -7.61
CA GLN A 14 10.67 3.58 -8.67
C GLN A 14 9.76 2.47 -8.13
N LEU A 15 10.20 1.73 -7.09
CA LEU A 15 9.34 0.78 -6.40
C LEU A 15 8.19 1.48 -5.68
N LEU A 16 8.45 2.60 -5.00
CA LEU A 16 7.40 3.39 -4.36
C LEU A 16 6.39 3.94 -5.37
N LEU A 17 6.84 4.48 -6.50
CA LEU A 17 5.95 4.97 -7.56
C LEU A 17 5.08 3.85 -8.14
N LYS A 18 5.62 2.63 -8.28
CA LYS A 18 4.82 1.45 -8.63
C LYS A 18 3.80 1.12 -7.55
N ASP A 19 4.17 1.23 -6.28
CA ASP A 19 3.25 1.03 -5.17
C ASP A 19 2.12 2.08 -5.18
N LEU A 20 2.42 3.36 -5.45
CA LEU A 20 1.40 4.42 -5.62
C LEU A 20 0.36 4.03 -6.68
N LEU A 21 0.82 3.59 -7.86
CA LEU A 21 -0.07 3.21 -8.96
C LEU A 21 -0.91 1.96 -8.65
N LYS A 22 -0.32 0.96 -7.98
CA LYS A 22 -1.00 -0.30 -7.67
C LYS A 22 -1.98 -0.18 -6.51
N ILE A 23 -1.63 0.59 -5.50
CA ILE A 23 -2.34 0.66 -4.22
C ILE A 23 -3.29 1.86 -4.19
N GLY A 24 -2.94 2.97 -4.85
CA GLY A 24 -3.67 4.23 -4.75
C GLY A 24 -5.11 4.22 -5.28
N CYS A 25 -5.51 3.16 -6.00
CA CYS A 25 -6.87 2.96 -6.49
C CYS A 25 -7.70 2.00 -5.63
N ILE A 26 -7.09 1.33 -4.64
CA ILE A 26 -7.78 0.39 -3.76
C ILE A 26 -8.68 1.18 -2.80
N LYS A 27 -9.92 0.74 -2.66
CA LYS A 27 -10.97 1.32 -1.80
C LYS A 27 -11.45 0.30 -0.77
N GLY A 28 -12.26 0.75 0.19
CA GLY A 28 -12.82 -0.11 1.24
C GLY A 28 -11.98 -0.18 2.52
N PHE A 29 -11.25 0.89 2.85
CA PHE A 29 -10.63 1.04 4.16
C PHE A 29 -11.53 1.90 5.05
N ARG A 30 -11.64 1.53 6.33
CA ARG A 30 -12.48 2.22 7.30
C ARG A 30 -11.99 3.64 7.63
N PHE A 31 -10.68 3.80 7.79
CA PHE A 31 -10.10 5.03 8.33
C PHE A 31 -9.63 6.02 7.28
N PHE A 32 -9.49 5.61 6.03
CA PHE A 32 -8.97 6.48 4.99
C PHE A 32 -9.48 6.09 3.61
N SER A 33 -9.40 7.03 2.69
CA SER A 33 -9.57 6.78 1.26
C SER A 33 -8.40 7.39 0.49
N MET A 34 -8.11 6.82 -0.66
CA MET A 34 -7.00 7.22 -1.52
C MET A 34 -7.53 7.70 -2.86
N TYR A 35 -6.85 8.70 -3.40
CA TYR A 35 -7.09 9.19 -4.75
C TYR A 35 -5.75 9.47 -5.44
N LEU A 36 -5.50 8.76 -6.53
CA LEU A 36 -4.30 8.95 -7.33
C LEU A 36 -4.43 10.26 -8.13
N ARG A 37 -3.71 11.30 -7.71
CA ARG A 37 -3.72 12.63 -8.36
C ARG A 37 -2.80 12.67 -9.58
N GLY A 38 -1.71 11.92 -9.54
CA GLY A 38 -0.75 11.84 -10.64
C GLY A 38 0.19 10.65 -10.52
N ARG A 39 1.19 10.57 -11.41
CA ARG A 39 2.16 9.46 -11.40
C ARG A 39 3.05 9.44 -10.15
N GLU A 40 3.26 10.60 -9.53
CA GLU A 40 4.13 10.78 -8.37
C GLU A 40 3.37 11.29 -7.14
N GLU A 41 2.05 11.43 -7.23
CA GLU A 41 1.20 12.09 -6.24
C GLU A 41 -0.02 11.25 -5.87
N LEU A 42 -0.21 11.04 -4.57
CA LEU A 42 -1.34 10.34 -3.98
C LEU A 42 -1.99 11.23 -2.92
N LEU A 43 -3.28 11.52 -3.07
CA LEU A 43 -4.09 12.11 -2.01
C LEU A 43 -4.60 11.02 -1.07
N LEU A 44 -4.52 11.30 0.22
CA LEU A 44 -4.96 10.42 1.30
C LEU A 44 -5.91 11.21 2.21
N LYS A 45 -7.21 10.93 2.14
CA LYS A 45 -8.23 11.50 3.04
C LYS A 45 -8.38 10.56 4.23
N VAL A 46 -8.08 11.02 5.45
CA VAL A 46 -8.06 10.21 6.67
C VAL A 46 -9.10 10.73 7.65
N GLN A 47 -9.89 9.84 8.24
CA GLN A 47 -10.89 10.19 9.25
C GLN A 47 -10.22 10.73 10.53
N ASN A 48 -10.89 11.68 11.16
CA ASN A 48 -10.39 12.39 12.34
C ASN A 48 -10.62 11.60 13.63
N GLU A 49 -11.75 10.94 13.71
CA GLU A 49 -12.18 10.16 14.86
C GLU A 49 -12.54 8.75 14.43
N GLN A 50 -12.43 7.80 15.35
CA GLN A 50 -13.01 6.48 15.11
C GLN A 50 -14.54 6.62 15.12
N VAL A 51 -15.17 6.32 13.99
CA VAL A 51 -16.64 6.16 13.94
C VAL A 51 -16.98 4.93 14.79
N THR A 52 -17.22 5.13 16.08
CA THR A 52 -17.78 4.10 16.95
C THR A 52 -19.24 3.93 16.58
N SER A 53 -19.70 2.70 16.37
CA SER A 53 -21.11 2.34 16.13
C SER A 53 -22.04 2.60 17.33
N HIS A 54 -21.69 3.53 18.22
CA HIS A 54 -22.52 4.03 19.30
C HIS A 54 -22.65 5.56 19.15
N PRO A 55 -23.86 6.10 19.01
CA PRO A 55 -24.04 7.54 19.02
C PRO A 55 -23.59 8.08 20.38
N ILE A 56 -22.66 9.04 20.36
CA ILE A 56 -22.26 9.81 21.54
C ILE A 56 -23.40 10.80 21.85
N THR A 57 -24.52 10.29 22.36
CA THR A 57 -25.43 11.08 23.18
C THR A 57 -24.96 10.92 24.61
N GLN A 58 -24.07 11.81 25.05
CA GLN A 58 -23.86 12.26 26.45
C GLN A 58 -22.47 12.92 26.59
N ARG A 59 -22.26 14.06 25.95
CA ARG A 59 -21.20 15.01 26.39
C ARG A 59 -21.63 16.47 26.42
N PHE A 60 -22.93 16.74 26.25
CA PHE A 60 -23.50 18.05 26.51
C PHE A 60 -24.77 17.83 27.34
N VAL A 61 -24.62 17.89 28.66
CA VAL A 61 -25.69 18.33 29.56
C VAL A 61 -25.22 19.68 30.10
N GLU A 62 -26.19 20.58 30.11
CA GLU A 62 -26.09 22.03 30.13
C GLU A 62 -25.60 22.62 31.46
N ASP A 63 -25.27 23.91 31.35
CA ASP A 63 -25.13 24.88 32.43
C ASP A 63 -26.15 24.67 33.56
N ASP A 64 -25.72 24.79 34.82
CA ASP A 64 -26.52 25.57 35.77
C ASP A 64 -25.67 26.24 36.87
N VAL A 65 -26.10 27.45 37.18
CA VAL A 65 -25.45 28.46 38.03
C VAL A 65 -25.93 28.31 39.47
N SER A 66 -25.05 28.25 40.48
CA SER A 66 -25.18 29.00 41.75
C SER A 66 -24.11 28.68 42.83
N SER A 67 -23.38 29.73 43.20
CA SER A 67 -23.16 30.24 44.56
C SER A 67 -22.74 29.35 45.77
N GLN A 68 -21.59 29.74 46.33
CA GLN A 68 -21.33 30.07 47.75
C GLN A 68 -20.69 29.06 48.75
N HIS A 69 -19.61 29.58 49.39
CA HIS A 69 -19.13 29.41 50.78
C HIS A 69 -18.45 28.10 51.28
N GLY A 70 -17.18 28.23 51.71
CA GLY A 70 -16.77 27.98 53.10
C GLY A 70 -16.14 26.63 53.51
N ARG A 71 -14.82 26.67 53.79
CA ARG A 71 -14.03 26.03 54.88
C ARG A 71 -14.25 24.57 55.35
N GLU A 72 -13.12 23.86 55.40
CA GLU A 72 -12.61 22.93 56.45
C GLU A 72 -13.56 21.91 57.11
N ASN A 73 -13.33 20.60 56.92
CA ASN A 73 -12.61 19.74 57.87
C ASN A 73 -12.67 18.23 57.52
N GLN A 74 -11.68 17.54 58.06
CA GLN A 74 -11.33 16.13 57.94
C GLN A 74 -12.41 15.16 58.43
N ASN A 75 -12.54 13.99 57.79
CA ASN A 75 -12.38 12.68 58.46
C ASN A 75 -12.42 11.49 57.48
N GLU A 76 -11.53 10.54 57.76
CA GLU A 76 -11.30 9.25 57.11
C GLU A 76 -12.50 8.31 57.20
N PHE A 77 -12.72 7.46 56.18
CA PHE A 77 -12.76 5.98 56.31
C PHE A 77 -13.06 5.32 54.95
N GLY A 78 -12.19 4.41 54.49
CA GLY A 78 -12.45 3.53 53.35
C GLY A 78 -11.26 3.35 52.39
N LYS A 79 -10.21 2.64 52.85
CA LYS A 79 -9.09 2.20 52.00
C LYS A 79 -9.48 0.97 51.18
N GLU A 80 -9.36 1.07 49.85
CA GLU A 80 -9.05 -0.01 48.89
C GLU A 80 -8.28 0.64 47.70
N PRO A 81 -7.40 -0.10 46.99
CA PRO A 81 -6.12 0.42 46.53
C PRO A 81 -6.11 0.96 45.09
N ASN A 82 -5.29 2.01 44.91
CA ASN A 82 -4.51 2.40 43.73
C ASN A 82 -4.88 1.77 42.37
N ASN A 83 -5.49 2.59 41.51
CA ASN A 83 -5.16 2.63 40.09
C ASN A 83 -5.22 4.09 39.62
N SER A 84 -4.15 4.86 39.90
CA SER A 84 -3.92 6.13 39.23
C SER A 84 -3.42 5.85 37.82
N HIS A 85 -4.30 5.96 36.84
CA HIS A 85 -3.88 6.35 35.51
C HIS A 85 -4.72 7.57 35.12
N ASP A 86 -4.10 8.73 35.27
CA ASP A 86 -4.51 9.98 34.66
C ASP A 86 -4.93 9.74 33.21
N ASP A 87 -6.23 9.78 32.93
CA ASP A 87 -6.82 9.91 31.59
C ASP A 87 -6.62 11.33 31.03
N LYS A 88 -5.40 11.85 31.16
CA LYS A 88 -4.97 12.99 30.35
C LYS A 88 -4.43 12.40 29.05
N PRO A 89 -5.02 12.68 27.87
CA PRO A 89 -4.40 12.29 26.62
C PRO A 89 -2.99 12.86 26.62
N LEU A 90 -1.98 11.97 26.64
CA LEU A 90 -0.57 12.35 26.68
C LEU A 90 -0.33 13.44 25.62
N PRO A 91 0.37 14.54 25.95
CA PRO A 91 0.72 15.55 24.98
C PRO A 91 1.57 14.86 23.90
N ARG A 92 0.98 14.64 22.72
CA ARG A 92 1.78 14.18 21.59
C ARG A 92 2.67 15.37 21.23
N PRO A 93 3.99 15.19 21.06
CA PRO A 93 4.90 16.28 20.78
C PRO A 93 4.67 16.75 19.33
N TYR A 94 3.66 17.60 19.14
CA TYR A 94 3.33 18.22 17.86
C TYR A 94 4.36 19.29 17.47
N ASP A 95 5.15 19.78 18.44
CA ASP A 95 6.14 20.86 18.32
C ASP A 95 7.30 20.57 17.35
N SER A 96 7.43 19.35 16.81
CA SER A 96 8.45 19.00 15.81
C SER A 96 7.92 18.13 14.66
N MET A 97 6.63 18.25 14.31
CA MET A 97 6.07 17.50 13.18
C MET A 97 6.35 18.10 11.81
N MET A 98 6.90 19.31 11.74
CA MET A 98 7.30 19.94 10.48
C MET A 98 8.80 19.82 10.22
N LEU A 99 9.19 19.71 8.94
CA LEU A 99 10.60 19.85 8.58
C LEU A 99 11.09 21.27 8.84
N SER A 100 12.28 21.41 9.44
CA SER A 100 12.89 22.72 9.67
C SER A 100 13.16 23.45 8.33
N LYS A 101 13.11 24.79 8.33
CA LYS A 101 13.41 25.61 7.15
C LYS A 101 14.77 25.25 6.54
N ASN A 102 15.79 25.04 7.37
CA ASN A 102 17.14 24.64 6.94
C ASN A 102 17.12 23.27 6.23
N THR A 103 16.35 22.31 6.75
CA THR A 103 16.20 21.00 6.12
C THR A 103 15.51 21.12 4.76
N GLN A 104 14.45 21.92 4.66
CA GLN A 104 13.73 22.12 3.40
C GLN A 104 14.60 22.80 2.33
N ARG A 105 15.38 23.82 2.71
CA ARG A 105 16.34 24.50 1.83
C ARG A 105 17.38 23.53 1.27
N ASN A 106 17.95 22.68 2.12
CA ASN A 106 18.91 21.65 1.70
C ASN A 106 18.30 20.62 0.74
N LEU A 107 17.01 20.31 0.88
CA LEU A 107 16.30 19.35 0.03
C LEU A 107 15.83 19.94 -1.31
N SER A 108 15.57 21.24 -1.37
CA SER A 108 15.08 21.93 -2.57
C SER A 108 16.07 21.88 -3.74
N GLY A 109 17.38 21.80 -3.45
CA GLY A 109 18.45 21.97 -4.44
C GLY A 109 18.62 23.41 -4.93
N PHE A 110 17.85 24.37 -4.41
CA PHE A 110 17.87 25.79 -4.74
C PHE A 110 18.38 26.64 -3.57
N HIS A 111 19.46 26.21 -2.91
CA HIS A 111 20.08 26.93 -1.79
C HIS A 111 20.37 28.41 -2.12
N PHE A 112 20.61 28.73 -3.39
CA PHE A 112 20.89 30.09 -3.86
C PHE A 112 19.68 31.03 -3.88
N LEU A 113 18.45 30.50 -3.95
CA LEU A 113 17.22 31.32 -4.07
C LEU A 113 16.43 31.43 -2.75
N ASP A 114 16.91 30.78 -1.68
CA ASP A 114 16.22 30.70 -0.38
C ASP A 114 14.80 30.07 -0.43
N ILE A 115 14.47 29.42 -1.54
CA ILE A 115 13.20 28.73 -1.80
C ILE A 115 13.27 27.34 -1.17
N GLY A 116 12.35 27.02 -0.26
CA GLY A 116 12.17 25.68 0.30
C GLY A 116 11.72 24.66 -0.74
N LEU A 117 11.27 23.47 -0.33
CA LEU A 117 10.58 22.58 -1.27
C LEU A 117 9.36 23.36 -1.83
N PRO A 118 9.28 23.66 -3.13
CA PRO A 118 8.21 24.48 -3.67
C PRO A 118 6.85 23.85 -3.33
N PRO A 119 5.84 24.66 -2.97
CA PRO A 119 4.52 24.16 -2.65
C PRO A 119 4.00 23.35 -3.83
N ALA A 120 3.85 22.05 -3.61
CA ALA A 120 3.37 21.11 -4.61
C ALA A 120 1.86 21.32 -4.80
N SER A 121 1.48 22.00 -5.87
CA SER A 121 0.09 22.21 -6.35
C SER A 121 -0.82 23.09 -5.47
N PRO A 122 -1.71 23.91 -6.08
CA PRO A 122 -2.65 24.77 -5.34
C PRO A 122 -3.57 23.96 -4.40
N CYS A 123 -3.67 24.41 -3.15
CA CYS A 123 -4.37 23.77 -2.03
C CYS A 123 -5.91 23.89 -2.12
N GLU A 124 -6.42 24.92 -2.81
CA GLU A 124 -7.75 25.48 -2.54
C GLU A 124 -8.93 24.65 -3.04
N THR A 125 -8.83 24.00 -4.20
CA THR A 125 -9.95 23.20 -4.75
C THR A 125 -10.13 21.85 -4.05
N ASP A 126 -9.05 21.27 -3.53
CA ASP A 126 -9.09 19.97 -2.85
C ASP A 126 -9.50 20.14 -1.37
N ALA A 127 -9.07 21.23 -0.72
CA ALA A 127 -9.42 21.55 0.66
C ALA A 127 -10.88 21.98 0.82
N ALA A 128 -11.49 22.59 -0.20
CA ALA A 128 -12.92 22.97 -0.18
C ALA A 128 -13.88 21.78 -0.04
N ASN A 129 -13.42 20.57 -0.39
CA ASN A 129 -14.18 19.31 -0.21
C ASN A 129 -13.79 18.55 1.08
N ALA A 130 -12.97 19.14 1.95
CA ALA A 130 -12.58 18.52 3.21
C ALA A 130 -13.73 18.64 4.22
N GLU A 131 -14.46 17.55 4.39
CA GLU A 131 -15.40 17.39 5.50
C GLU A 131 -14.69 17.61 6.84
N TYR A 132 -15.33 18.30 7.79
CA TYR A 132 -14.82 18.52 9.16
C TYR A 132 -14.46 17.22 9.90
N SER A 133 -14.99 16.07 9.45
CA SER A 133 -14.72 14.73 9.96
C SER A 133 -13.41 14.12 9.45
N SER A 134 -12.71 14.74 8.50
CA SER A 134 -11.52 14.13 7.86
C SER A 134 -10.42 15.13 7.52
N THR A 135 -9.17 14.68 7.54
CA THR A 135 -7.98 15.46 7.15
C THR A 135 -7.46 14.95 5.82
N LEU A 136 -7.15 15.85 4.89
CA LEU A 136 -6.54 15.53 3.60
C LEU A 136 -5.02 15.67 3.68
N PHE A 137 -4.31 14.67 3.15
CA PHE A 137 -2.87 14.66 3.01
C PHE A 137 -2.46 14.43 1.56
N LEU A 138 -1.33 15.03 1.15
CA LEU A 138 -0.66 14.74 -0.12
C LEU A 138 0.60 13.95 0.15
N ILE A 139 0.69 12.72 -0.33
CA ILE A 139 1.93 11.94 -0.39
C ILE A 139 2.52 12.15 -1.79
N ALA A 140 3.71 12.76 -1.87
CA ALA A 140 4.40 12.95 -3.14
C ALA A 140 5.80 12.35 -3.12
N ALA A 141 6.18 11.73 -4.23
CA ALA A 141 7.43 11.00 -4.40
C ALA A 141 8.21 11.49 -5.65
N TYR A 142 8.36 12.81 -5.77
CA TYR A 142 8.99 13.43 -6.95
C TYR A 142 10.42 12.94 -7.17
N ALA A 143 10.71 12.55 -8.42
CA ALA A 143 12.05 12.12 -8.84
C ALA A 143 13.17 13.11 -8.49
N ARG A 144 12.87 14.41 -8.50
CA ARG A 144 13.82 15.48 -8.14
C ARG A 144 14.37 15.32 -6.72
N TYR A 145 13.53 14.95 -5.75
CA TYR A 145 13.93 14.89 -4.34
C TYR A 145 14.46 13.52 -3.92
N LYS A 146 14.18 12.47 -4.70
CA LYS A 146 14.57 11.08 -4.42
C LYS A 146 14.07 10.56 -3.06
N ASN A 147 13.05 11.18 -2.50
CA ASN A 147 12.48 10.89 -1.20
C ASN A 147 10.98 11.22 -1.21
N PRO A 148 10.11 10.38 -0.62
CA PRO A 148 8.73 10.76 -0.37
C PRO A 148 8.61 11.84 0.72
N TYR A 149 7.63 12.71 0.52
CA TYR A 149 7.20 13.71 1.49
C TYR A 149 5.69 13.70 1.61
N VAL A 150 5.19 14.11 2.77
CA VAL A 150 3.76 14.17 3.07
C VAL A 150 3.40 15.57 3.50
N TRP A 151 2.42 16.20 2.85
CA TRP A 151 1.89 17.50 3.25
C TRP A 151 0.49 17.34 3.82
N VAL A 152 0.16 18.15 4.81
CA VAL A 152 -1.22 18.36 5.23
C VAL A 152 -1.86 19.31 4.22
N ARG A 153 -3.11 19.06 3.80
CA ARG A 153 -3.84 19.89 2.84
C ARG A 153 -5.14 20.45 3.40
N SER A 154 -5.63 19.91 4.52
CA SER A 154 -6.76 20.47 5.25
C SER A 154 -6.57 20.25 6.75
N ASN A 155 -7.35 20.94 7.60
CA ASN A 155 -7.36 20.72 9.04
C ASN A 155 -5.97 20.79 9.73
N HIS A 156 -5.08 21.66 9.23
CA HIS A 156 -3.73 21.86 9.76
C HIS A 156 -3.71 22.12 11.27
N HIS A 157 -4.68 22.91 11.77
CA HIS A 157 -4.80 23.25 13.19
C HIS A 157 -5.01 22.04 14.11
N ARG A 158 -5.55 20.90 13.61
CA ARG A 158 -5.77 19.70 14.43
C ARG A 158 -4.47 18.94 14.72
N LEU A 159 -3.53 19.01 13.79
CA LEU A 159 -2.26 18.29 13.88
C LEU A 159 -1.14 19.21 14.34
N ILE A 160 -1.14 20.46 13.90
CA ILE A 160 -0.10 21.44 14.22
C ILE A 160 -0.75 22.54 15.04
N SER A 161 -0.34 22.64 16.30
CA SER A 161 -0.59 23.83 17.10
C SER A 161 0.26 24.97 16.52
N PHE A 162 -0.37 25.90 15.79
CA PHE A 162 0.21 27.21 15.57
C PHE A 162 0.12 27.93 16.92
N THR A 163 1.13 27.76 17.77
CA THR A 163 1.17 28.46 19.05
C THR A 163 0.98 29.96 18.82
N GLU A 164 0.25 30.62 19.72
CA GLU A 164 -0.01 32.07 19.75
C GLU A 164 1.26 32.92 19.99
N CYS A 165 2.41 32.45 19.53
CA CYS A 165 3.54 33.32 19.28
C CYS A 165 3.15 34.25 18.13
N HIS A 166 3.55 35.52 18.20
CA HIS A 166 3.36 36.55 17.16
C HIS A 166 4.02 36.15 15.84
N THR A 167 3.45 35.15 15.18
CA THR A 167 3.91 34.58 13.92
C THR A 167 3.18 35.38 12.85
N SER A 168 3.94 36.01 11.98
CA SER A 168 3.37 36.79 10.87
C SER A 168 2.49 35.89 10.00
N GLN A 169 1.47 36.46 9.34
CA GLN A 169 0.60 35.70 8.43
C GLN A 169 1.42 34.92 7.38
N ASP A 170 2.54 35.49 6.92
CA ASP A 170 3.48 34.86 5.99
C ASP A 170 4.18 33.62 6.57
N GLU A 171 4.48 33.61 7.87
CA GLU A 171 5.06 32.44 8.53
C GLU A 171 4.03 31.33 8.73
N VAL A 172 2.77 31.67 9.01
CA VAL A 172 1.68 30.70 9.09
C VAL A 172 1.48 30.01 7.74
N TYR A 173 1.46 30.76 6.64
CA TYR A 173 1.36 30.19 5.29
C TYR A 173 2.56 29.29 4.96
N GLN A 174 3.79 29.70 5.30
CA GLN A 174 4.99 28.87 5.08
C GLN A 174 4.98 27.56 5.91
N ILE A 175 4.43 27.59 7.13
CA ILE A 175 4.31 26.40 7.98
C ILE A 175 3.23 25.46 7.42
N GLN A 176 2.12 25.98 6.89
CA GLN A 176 1.09 25.16 6.25
C GLN A 176 1.62 24.40 5.04
N ASP A 177 2.52 24.99 4.27
CA ASP A 177 3.15 24.37 3.09
C ASP A 177 4.38 23.51 3.40
N SER A 178 4.74 23.37 4.68
CA SER A 178 5.85 22.52 5.09
C SER A 178 5.43 21.05 5.12
N PRO A 179 6.26 20.12 4.60
CA PRO A 179 5.97 18.70 4.71
C PRO A 179 6.17 18.20 6.15
N LEU A 180 5.39 17.17 6.50
CA LEU A 180 5.48 16.45 7.75
C LEU A 180 6.81 15.70 7.87
N LYS A 181 7.38 15.79 9.06
CA LYS A 181 8.53 15.03 9.54
C LYS A 181 8.05 13.70 10.10
N LEU A 182 7.79 12.75 9.19
CA LEU A 182 7.42 11.39 9.54
C LEU A 182 8.65 10.51 9.78
N LYS A 183 8.56 9.52 10.66
CA LYS A 183 9.60 8.51 10.88
C LYS A 183 9.86 7.71 9.61
N SER A 184 8.80 7.36 8.87
CA SER A 184 8.88 6.64 7.60
C SER A 184 9.62 7.44 6.52
N THR A 185 9.30 8.73 6.32
CA THR A 185 9.98 9.58 5.32
C THR A 185 11.40 9.98 5.75
N THR A 186 11.63 10.18 7.05
CA THR A 186 12.97 10.50 7.59
C THR A 186 13.93 9.33 7.45
N ASN A 187 13.47 8.10 7.70
CA ASN A 187 14.29 6.89 7.58
C ASN A 187 14.31 6.30 6.17
N TRP A 188 13.76 7.00 5.17
CA TRP A 188 13.65 6.50 3.80
C TRP A 188 14.97 6.01 3.22
N ARG A 189 16.07 6.74 3.42
CA ARG A 189 17.39 6.35 2.88
C ARG A 189 18.01 5.15 3.60
N HIS A 190 17.61 4.90 4.84
CA HIS A 190 18.27 3.93 5.71
C HIS A 190 17.49 2.62 5.90
N LYS A 191 16.18 2.62 5.64
CA LYS A 191 15.30 1.45 5.84
C LYS A 191 14.48 1.15 4.59
N GLU A 192 14.10 -0.10 4.37
CA GLU A 192 13.15 -0.51 3.33
C GLU A 192 11.73 -0.03 3.67
N ILE A 193 11.49 1.26 3.48
CA ILE A 193 10.18 1.88 3.64
C ILE A 193 9.35 1.65 2.36
N LYS A 194 8.07 1.38 2.56
CA LYS A 194 7.07 1.10 1.52
C LYS A 194 5.89 2.04 1.70
N LEU A 195 5.02 2.16 0.71
CA LEU A 195 3.89 3.09 0.77
C LEU A 195 3.01 2.85 2.00
N TRP A 196 2.71 1.60 2.33
CA TRP A 196 1.91 1.26 3.51
C TRP A 196 2.55 1.70 4.83
N HIS A 197 3.88 1.76 4.94
CA HIS A 197 4.52 2.29 6.15
C HIS A 197 4.20 3.78 6.37
N ILE A 198 4.17 4.56 5.27
CA ILE A 198 3.82 5.99 5.30
C ILE A 198 2.34 6.14 5.65
N ILE A 199 1.45 5.38 4.98
CA ILE A 199 0.00 5.42 5.24
C ILE A 199 -0.30 5.06 6.69
N ALA A 200 0.28 3.96 7.22
CA ALA A 200 0.04 3.53 8.60
C ALA A 200 0.46 4.60 9.61
N GLU A 201 1.58 5.29 9.37
CA GLU A 201 2.02 6.38 10.23
C GLU A 201 1.07 7.57 10.17
N VAL A 202 0.65 8.00 8.97
CA VAL A 202 -0.32 9.10 8.79
C VAL A 202 -1.66 8.79 9.47
N VAL A 203 -2.17 7.57 9.32
CA VAL A 203 -3.42 7.14 9.95
C VAL A 203 -3.31 7.18 11.49
N ARG A 204 -2.20 6.70 12.06
CA ARG A 204 -1.99 6.68 13.52
C ARG A 204 -1.84 8.05 14.16
N ILE A 205 -1.27 9.02 13.44
CA ILE A 205 -1.16 10.40 13.93
C ILE A 205 -2.47 11.16 13.79
N ASN A 206 -3.30 10.86 12.78
CA ASN A 206 -4.52 11.62 12.49
C ASN A 206 -5.77 11.12 13.21
N VAL A 207 -5.96 9.80 13.29
CA VAL A 207 -7.16 9.19 13.86
C VAL A 207 -7.05 9.17 15.39
N ILE A 208 -8.10 9.64 16.06
CA ILE A 208 -8.18 9.67 17.52
C ILE A 208 -9.39 8.82 17.99
N PRO A 209 -9.19 7.85 18.91
CA PRO A 209 -7.90 7.31 19.34
C PRO A 209 -7.15 6.60 18.19
N SER A 210 -5.83 6.39 18.32
CA SER A 210 -5.05 5.72 17.27
C SER A 210 -5.59 4.30 17.05
N PRO A 211 -5.89 3.90 15.80
CA PRO A 211 -6.47 2.60 15.52
C PRO A 211 -5.45 1.48 15.75
N ARG A 212 -5.95 0.33 16.21
CA ARG A 212 -5.15 -0.89 16.35
C ARG A 212 -4.72 -1.43 14.99
N ASN A 213 -5.63 -1.39 14.01
CA ASN A 213 -5.36 -1.71 12.62
C ASN A 213 -5.49 -0.43 11.77
N PRO A 214 -4.40 0.17 11.28
CA PRO A 214 -4.51 1.33 10.39
C PRO A 214 -5.13 0.98 9.03
N PHE A 215 -5.15 -0.31 8.65
CA PHE A 215 -5.70 -0.84 7.40
C PHE A 215 -7.01 -1.61 7.61
N GLU A 216 -7.78 -1.24 8.64
CA GLU A 216 -9.05 -1.91 8.91
C GLU A 216 -9.96 -1.86 7.68
N VAL A 217 -10.45 -3.03 7.30
CA VAL A 217 -11.29 -3.21 6.12
C VAL A 217 -12.72 -2.80 6.46
N ASP A 218 -13.32 -1.96 5.62
CA ASP A 218 -14.75 -1.69 5.68
C ASP A 218 -15.49 -2.78 4.92
N HIS A 219 -16.00 -3.77 5.63
CA HIS A 219 -16.77 -4.85 5.01
C HIS A 219 -18.11 -4.37 4.43
N THR A 220 -18.71 -3.32 5.02
CA THR A 220 -20.00 -2.79 4.53
C THR A 220 -19.86 -2.18 3.14
N TYR A 221 -18.73 -1.51 2.87
CA TYR A 221 -18.40 -1.04 1.53
C TYR A 221 -18.45 -2.16 0.48
N PHE A 222 -17.90 -3.34 0.79
CA PHE A 222 -17.90 -4.45 -0.16
C PHE A 222 -19.29 -5.07 -0.31
N ASP A 223 -20.07 -5.17 0.76
CA ASP A 223 -21.43 -5.74 0.73
C ASP A 223 -22.37 -4.93 -0.21
N GLU A 224 -22.08 -3.65 -0.46
CA GLU A 224 -22.83 -2.78 -1.36
C GLU A 224 -22.41 -2.88 -2.85
N LEU A 225 -21.30 -3.55 -3.16
CA LEU A 225 -20.79 -3.65 -4.54
C LEU A 225 -21.59 -4.63 -5.39
N SER A 226 -21.61 -4.37 -6.70
CA SER A 226 -22.05 -5.36 -7.68
C SER A 226 -21.17 -6.62 -7.60
N PRO A 227 -21.66 -7.81 -7.95
CA PRO A 227 -20.87 -9.03 -7.80
C PRO A 227 -19.56 -9.03 -8.61
N GLU A 228 -19.55 -8.36 -9.76
CA GLU A 228 -18.36 -8.20 -10.60
C GLU A 228 -17.31 -7.28 -9.95
N ASP A 229 -17.75 -6.12 -9.48
CA ASP A 229 -16.90 -5.16 -8.77
C ASP A 229 -16.41 -5.74 -7.44
N TYR A 230 -17.25 -6.51 -6.76
CA TYR A 230 -16.92 -7.19 -5.52
C TYR A 230 -15.70 -8.09 -5.70
N ILE A 231 -15.72 -9.00 -6.69
CA ILE A 231 -14.60 -9.93 -6.92
C ILE A 231 -13.31 -9.15 -7.20
N LEU A 232 -13.38 -8.15 -8.08
CA LEU A 232 -12.21 -7.37 -8.47
C LEU A 232 -11.64 -6.58 -7.28
N ALA A 233 -12.51 -5.86 -6.56
CA ALA A 233 -12.11 -5.01 -5.43
C ALA A 233 -11.58 -5.84 -4.25
N THR A 234 -12.25 -6.93 -3.90
CA THR A 234 -11.79 -7.82 -2.82
C THR A 234 -10.51 -8.56 -3.20
N GLY A 235 -10.33 -8.97 -4.45
CA GLY A 235 -9.07 -9.55 -4.93
C GLY A 235 -7.89 -8.60 -4.80
N ALA A 236 -8.09 -7.32 -5.17
CA ALA A 236 -7.08 -6.28 -5.02
C ALA A 236 -6.77 -5.97 -3.54
N MET A 237 -7.79 -5.90 -2.69
CA MET A 237 -7.63 -5.70 -1.25
C MET A 237 -6.89 -6.87 -0.59
N ILE A 238 -7.26 -8.13 -0.90
CA ILE A 238 -6.58 -9.33 -0.41
C ILE A 238 -5.09 -9.31 -0.78
N PHE A 239 -4.78 -8.99 -2.04
CA PHE A 239 -3.39 -8.89 -2.50
C PHE A 239 -2.60 -7.85 -1.69
N LEU A 240 -3.19 -6.69 -1.40
CA LEU A 240 -2.56 -5.67 -0.58
C LEU A 240 -2.38 -6.14 0.87
N LEU A 241 -3.41 -6.67 1.52
CA LEU A 241 -3.34 -7.11 2.90
C LEU A 241 -2.30 -8.22 3.09
N GLN A 242 -2.14 -9.13 2.13
CA GLN A 242 -1.05 -10.11 2.11
C GLN A 242 0.33 -9.45 2.10
N ARG A 243 0.52 -8.41 1.29
CA ARG A 243 1.78 -7.64 1.24
C ARG A 243 2.06 -6.92 2.55
N ILE A 244 1.04 -6.33 3.15
CA ILE A 244 1.12 -5.66 4.45
C ILE A 244 1.42 -6.67 5.56
N LEU A 245 0.84 -7.88 5.52
CA LEU A 245 1.10 -8.93 6.49
C LEU A 245 2.56 -9.42 6.41
N LEU A 246 3.11 -9.56 5.20
CA LEU A 246 4.47 -10.03 4.97
C LEU A 246 5.56 -8.97 5.23
N HIS A 247 5.26 -7.70 4.98
CA HIS A 247 6.27 -6.63 4.94
C HIS A 247 5.94 -5.41 5.82
N GLY A 248 4.83 -5.45 6.57
CA GLY A 248 4.40 -4.38 7.46
C GLY A 248 4.87 -4.57 8.90
N ASP A 249 4.51 -3.61 9.75
CA ASP A 249 4.89 -3.58 11.17
C ASP A 249 4.10 -4.61 11.99
N HIS A 250 4.80 -5.32 12.89
CA HIS A 250 4.24 -6.34 13.77
C HIS A 250 3.09 -5.83 14.66
N SER A 251 3.07 -4.54 15.00
CA SER A 251 2.07 -3.94 15.89
C SER A 251 0.62 -4.04 15.40
N TYR A 252 0.40 -4.28 14.10
CA TYR A 252 -0.94 -4.44 13.54
C TYR A 252 -1.14 -5.74 12.74
N GLN A 253 -0.12 -6.59 12.61
CA GLN A 253 -0.16 -7.80 11.79
C GLN A 253 -1.29 -8.76 12.19
N THR A 254 -1.52 -8.98 13.50
CA THR A 254 -2.59 -9.87 13.96
C THR A 254 -3.96 -9.39 13.51
N LYS A 255 -4.21 -8.08 13.54
CA LYS A 255 -5.49 -7.50 13.11
C LYS A 255 -5.65 -7.49 11.60
N VAL A 256 -4.59 -7.18 10.86
CA VAL A 256 -4.58 -7.31 9.39
C VAL A 256 -4.84 -8.76 8.95
N SER A 257 -4.29 -9.74 9.67
CA SER A 257 -4.53 -11.17 9.40
C SER A 257 -6.00 -11.56 9.64
N GLN A 258 -6.64 -11.01 10.67
CA GLN A 258 -8.07 -11.24 10.93
C GLN A 258 -8.92 -10.71 9.76
N ASP A 259 -8.72 -9.46 9.37
CA ASP A 259 -9.46 -8.85 8.25
C ASP A 259 -9.19 -9.57 6.93
N LEU A 260 -7.94 -9.99 6.69
CA LEU A 260 -7.56 -10.75 5.50
C LEU A 260 -8.31 -12.09 5.43
N ASN A 261 -8.35 -12.85 6.53
CA ASN A 261 -9.04 -14.14 6.56
C ASN A 261 -10.55 -13.98 6.36
N GLU A 262 -11.17 -12.99 7.02
CA GLU A 262 -12.59 -12.70 6.83
C GLU A 262 -12.88 -12.33 5.37
N LEU A 263 -12.09 -11.42 4.78
CA LEU A 263 -12.26 -10.98 3.41
C LEU A 263 -12.03 -12.12 2.40
N MET A 264 -11.03 -12.98 2.63
CA MET A 264 -10.78 -14.16 1.81
C MET A 264 -11.94 -15.14 1.83
N LEU A 265 -12.53 -15.42 3.00
CA LEU A 265 -13.69 -16.29 3.12
C LEU A 265 -14.88 -15.74 2.33
N LYS A 266 -15.17 -14.44 2.46
CA LYS A 266 -16.25 -13.79 1.72
C LYS A 266 -15.97 -13.77 0.21
N HIS A 267 -14.73 -13.49 -0.21
CA HIS A 267 -14.31 -13.53 -1.61
C HIS A 267 -14.52 -14.90 -2.24
N MET A 268 -14.05 -15.97 -1.59
CA MET A 268 -14.20 -17.33 -2.12
C MET A 268 -15.66 -17.75 -2.22
N LYS A 269 -16.49 -17.37 -1.25
CA LYS A 269 -17.93 -17.60 -1.31
C LYS A 269 -18.57 -16.92 -2.53
N MET A 270 -18.24 -15.65 -2.79
CA MET A 270 -18.76 -14.92 -3.95
C MET A 270 -18.30 -15.53 -5.27
N VAL A 271 -17.02 -15.90 -5.39
CA VAL A 271 -16.49 -16.57 -6.59
C VAL A 271 -17.19 -17.90 -6.84
N GLN A 272 -17.46 -18.70 -5.81
CA GLN A 272 -18.18 -19.96 -5.95
C GLN A 272 -19.65 -19.76 -6.37
N MET A 273 -20.31 -18.72 -5.88
CA MET A 273 -21.69 -18.41 -6.26
C MET A 273 -21.81 -17.97 -7.73
N LEU A 274 -20.78 -17.29 -8.25
CA LEU A 274 -20.77 -16.76 -9.62
C LEU A 274 -20.11 -17.70 -10.63
N ALA A 275 -19.33 -18.68 -10.17
CA ALA A 275 -18.87 -19.75 -11.03
C ALA A 275 -20.12 -20.55 -11.46
N PRO A 276 -20.57 -20.49 -12.74
CA PRO A 276 -21.53 -21.46 -13.20
C PRO A 276 -20.93 -22.84 -12.94
N GLU A 277 -21.76 -23.84 -12.62
CA GLU A 277 -21.38 -25.25 -12.56
C GLU A 277 -20.55 -25.58 -13.81
N MET A 278 -19.23 -25.41 -13.72
CA MET A 278 -18.29 -25.84 -14.72
C MET A 278 -18.48 -27.35 -14.70
N PRO A 279 -18.95 -27.98 -15.80
CA PRO A 279 -19.01 -29.41 -15.86
C PRO A 279 -17.60 -29.88 -15.57
N ARG A 280 -17.40 -30.55 -14.43
CA ARG A 280 -16.15 -31.25 -14.14
C ARG A 280 -15.85 -32.06 -15.38
N PHE A 281 -14.73 -31.77 -16.03
CA PHE A 281 -14.28 -32.47 -17.22
C PHE A 281 -13.77 -33.87 -16.80
N GLU A 282 -14.65 -34.66 -16.19
CA GLU A 282 -14.48 -36.08 -15.90
C GLU A 282 -15.26 -36.86 -16.96
N ARG A 283 -14.78 -36.84 -18.21
CA ARG A 283 -15.22 -37.82 -19.22
C ARG A 283 -14.39 -37.84 -20.51
N PHE A 284 -13.09 -38.16 -20.43
CA PHE A 284 -12.34 -38.61 -21.62
C PHE A 284 -11.37 -39.78 -21.40
N HIS A 285 -11.48 -40.55 -20.31
CA HIS A 285 -10.67 -41.76 -20.12
C HIS A 285 -11.43 -43.08 -19.93
N GLN A 286 -12.72 -43.15 -20.31
CA GLN A 286 -13.42 -44.44 -20.24
C GLN A 286 -14.47 -44.61 -21.34
N GLN A 287 -14.02 -44.63 -22.59
CA GLN A 287 -14.74 -45.34 -23.66
C GLN A 287 -13.78 -45.69 -24.78
N GLN A 288 -13.04 -46.78 -24.59
CA GLN A 288 -12.48 -47.57 -25.70
C GLN A 288 -12.14 -48.98 -25.19
N GLN A 289 -13.16 -49.72 -24.77
CA GLN A 289 -13.13 -51.18 -24.75
C GLN A 289 -14.51 -51.72 -25.12
N THR A 290 -14.69 -52.06 -26.41
CA THR A 290 -15.49 -53.19 -26.96
C THR A 290 -15.45 -53.13 -28.51
N PRO A 291 -15.64 -54.25 -29.23
CA PRO A 291 -14.70 -54.74 -30.25
C PRO A 291 -15.04 -54.34 -31.69
N ILE A 292 -14.00 -54.22 -32.52
CA ILE A 292 -14.10 -53.95 -33.96
C ILE A 292 -14.42 -55.26 -34.71
N HIS A 293 -15.59 -55.31 -35.34
CA HIS A 293 -15.83 -56.09 -36.54
C HIS A 293 -16.29 -55.15 -37.67
N GLN A 294 -15.88 -55.47 -38.90
CA GLN A 294 -16.20 -54.82 -40.20
C GLN A 294 -15.28 -53.69 -40.69
N GLN A 295 -14.19 -54.16 -41.31
CA GLN A 295 -13.67 -53.81 -42.64
C GLN A 295 -14.29 -52.60 -43.38
N ASN A 296 -13.41 -51.66 -43.75
CA ASN A 296 -13.50 -50.89 -44.99
C ASN A 296 -12.11 -50.82 -45.66
N PRO A 297 -11.93 -51.21 -46.93
CA PRO A 297 -10.63 -51.35 -47.56
C PRO A 297 -10.26 -50.09 -48.36
N THR A 298 -9.58 -49.12 -47.76
CA THR A 298 -8.95 -48.03 -48.56
C THR A 298 -7.71 -47.39 -47.94
N GLN A 299 -7.11 -47.97 -46.89
CA GLN A 299 -5.90 -47.42 -46.24
C GLN A 299 -4.64 -48.29 -46.36
N GLN A 300 -4.64 -49.36 -47.16
CA GLN A 300 -3.44 -50.20 -47.33
C GLN A 300 -2.48 -49.74 -48.44
N GLN A 301 -2.87 -48.83 -49.34
CA GLN A 301 -1.96 -48.38 -50.41
C GLN A 301 -0.96 -47.30 -49.97
N THR A 302 -1.28 -46.46 -48.99
CA THR A 302 -0.39 -45.35 -48.59
C THR A 302 0.76 -45.79 -47.67
N GLN A 303 0.61 -46.90 -46.93
CA GLN A 303 1.68 -47.38 -46.03
C GLN A 303 2.73 -48.27 -46.70
N GLN A 304 2.46 -48.88 -47.86
CA GLN A 304 3.48 -49.61 -48.61
C GLN A 304 4.42 -48.69 -49.40
N GLN A 305 3.95 -47.53 -49.84
CA GLN A 305 4.78 -46.60 -50.62
C GLN A 305 5.83 -45.86 -49.76
N VAL A 306 5.54 -45.61 -48.48
CA VAL A 306 6.49 -44.96 -47.55
C VAL A 306 7.61 -45.90 -47.12
N LYS A 307 7.34 -47.21 -47.01
CA LYS A 307 8.38 -48.21 -46.68
C LYS A 307 9.34 -48.49 -47.85
N LEU A 308 8.88 -48.39 -49.11
CA LEU A 308 9.75 -48.59 -50.28
C LEU A 308 10.75 -47.44 -50.49
N ASN A 309 10.34 -46.20 -50.18
CA ASN A 309 11.21 -45.03 -50.32
C ASN A 309 12.29 -44.91 -49.23
N GLN A 310 12.10 -45.48 -48.04
CA GLN A 310 13.13 -45.48 -46.99
C GLN A 310 14.26 -46.50 -47.27
N GLN A 311 14.02 -47.57 -48.03
CA GLN A 311 15.07 -48.54 -48.38
C GLN A 311 16.00 -48.07 -49.51
N GLN A 312 15.58 -47.15 -50.38
CA GLN A 312 16.46 -46.64 -51.46
C GLN A 312 17.44 -45.56 -51.01
N VAL A 313 17.19 -44.87 -49.88
CA VAL A 313 18.07 -43.81 -49.37
C VAL A 313 19.28 -44.37 -48.60
N GLN A 314 19.19 -45.60 -48.08
CA GLN A 314 20.30 -46.23 -47.34
C GLN A 314 21.35 -46.93 -48.22
N GLN A 315 21.08 -47.18 -49.52
CA GLN A 315 22.04 -47.88 -50.40
C GLN A 315 23.03 -46.95 -51.14
N LYS A 316 23.00 -45.63 -50.92
CA LYS A 316 23.83 -44.67 -51.68
C LYS A 316 24.96 -43.97 -50.92
N ARG A 317 25.47 -44.56 -49.84
CA ARG A 317 26.69 -44.06 -49.17
C ARG A 317 27.63 -45.18 -48.73
N VAL A 318 28.37 -45.78 -49.65
CA VAL A 318 29.77 -46.21 -49.43
C VAL A 318 30.48 -46.28 -50.79
N PHE A 319 31.36 -45.32 -51.09
CA PHE A 319 32.61 -45.63 -51.80
C PHE A 319 33.64 -44.54 -51.46
N VAL A 320 34.74 -44.97 -50.83
CA VAL A 320 35.93 -44.19 -50.49
C VAL A 320 37.08 -44.74 -51.33
N PRO A 321 38.03 -43.92 -51.79
CA PRO A 321 39.41 -44.37 -51.93
C PRO A 321 40.42 -43.48 -51.16
N PRO A 322 41.65 -43.97 -50.92
CA PRO A 322 42.42 -43.63 -49.74
C PRO A 322 43.69 -42.76 -49.96
N LEU A 323 44.08 -42.08 -48.87
CA LEU A 323 45.40 -41.69 -48.33
C LEU A 323 46.49 -41.08 -49.24
N GLN A 324 47.01 -39.90 -48.84
CA GLN A 324 48.46 -39.68 -48.70
C GLN A 324 48.82 -38.48 -47.78
N TYR A 325 49.94 -38.63 -47.07
CA TYR A 325 50.50 -37.82 -45.98
C TYR A 325 51.15 -36.49 -46.44
N SER A 326 51.13 -35.46 -45.58
CA SER A 326 52.34 -34.67 -45.27
C SER A 326 52.24 -33.96 -43.91
N TYR A 327 53.38 -33.91 -43.23
CA TYR A 327 53.64 -33.35 -41.90
C TYR A 327 53.71 -31.80 -41.90
N GLU A 328 53.36 -31.17 -40.77
CA GLU A 328 54.04 -30.02 -40.10
C GLU A 328 53.08 -29.52 -38.98
N ALA A 329 53.33 -29.73 -37.68
CA ALA A 329 54.35 -29.19 -36.78
C ALA A 329 53.87 -27.94 -35.98
N ALA A 330 54.23 -27.94 -34.68
CA ALA A 330 54.20 -26.87 -33.65
C ALA A 330 52.84 -26.55 -32.98
N ALA A 331 52.62 -26.95 -31.72
CA ALA A 331 53.14 -26.38 -30.45
C ALA A 331 52.40 -25.07 -30.07
N GLN A 332 51.50 -25.11 -29.08
CA GLN A 332 51.74 -24.80 -27.65
C GLN A 332 52.00 -23.31 -27.33
N MET A 333 51.42 -22.90 -26.19
CA MET A 333 51.57 -21.63 -25.44
C MET A 333 50.67 -20.48 -25.90
N ASN A 334 49.87 -19.82 -25.04
CA ASN A 334 49.80 -19.75 -23.57
C ASN A 334 48.35 -19.57 -23.12
#